data_AF-A0A3B8WJK6-F1
#
_entry.id   AF-A0A3B8WJK6-F1
#
_cell.length_a   1.000
_cell.length_b   1.000
_cell.length_c   1.000
_cell.angle_alpha   90.00
_cell.angle_beta   90.00
_cell.angle_gamma   90.00
#
_symmetry.space_group_name_H-M   'P 1'
#
loop_
_entity.id
_entity.type
_entity.pdbx_description
1 polymer ?
#
loop_
_entity_poly.entity_id
_entity_poly.type
_entity_poly.pdbx_seq_one_letter_code
_entity_poly.pdbx_strand_id
1 'polypeptide(L)'
;GGRMRPVFNVTISNVPGPEDTLYYEGARLEAMYPVSLIAHGGALNITCLSYAGSLNFGFTGCRDTLPSMQKLAVYTGEALDELESLILPPKKKRARTRK
;
A
#
# COMPACT_ATOMS: atom_id res chain seq x y z
N GLY A 1 -21.42 10.18 -20.86
CA GLY A 1 -21.47 8.72 -21.09
C GLY A 1 -20.97 8.02 -19.83
N GLY A 2 -21.62 6.95 -19.39
CA GLY A 2 -21.25 6.24 -18.14
C GLY A 2 -22.40 6.18 -17.13
N ARG A 3 -23.47 5.46 -17.47
CA ARG A 3 -24.61 5.15 -16.57
C ARG A 3 -24.62 3.68 -16.16
N MET A 4 -23.52 2.95 -16.40
CA MET A 4 -23.40 1.54 -16.03
C MET A 4 -22.92 1.46 -14.58
N ARG A 5 -23.61 0.68 -13.75
CA ARG A 5 -23.15 0.39 -12.39
C ARG A 5 -21.83 -0.38 -12.48
N PRO A 6 -20.77 0.02 -11.75
CA PRO A 6 -19.52 -0.73 -11.71
C PRO A 6 -19.78 -2.19 -11.33
N VAL A 7 -19.07 -3.12 -11.97
CA VAL A 7 -19.17 -4.55 -11.64
C VAL A 7 -18.57 -4.88 -10.27
N PHE A 8 -17.74 -4.00 -9.72
CA PHE A 8 -17.11 -4.10 -8.40
C PHE A 8 -16.99 -2.71 -7.75
N ASN A 9 -16.87 -2.66 -6.42
CA ASN A 9 -16.79 -1.40 -5.68
C ASN A 9 -15.37 -0.80 -5.66
N VAL A 10 -14.34 -1.66 -5.60
CA VAL A 10 -12.93 -1.28 -5.51
C VAL A 10 -12.09 -2.23 -6.34
N THR A 11 -11.12 -1.70 -7.08
CA THR A 11 -10.10 -2.51 -7.75
C THR A 11 -8.90 -2.66 -6.82
N ILE A 12 -8.45 -3.90 -6.65
CA ILE A 12 -7.19 -4.22 -5.96
C ILE A 12 -6.33 -5.05 -6.91
N SER A 13 -5.13 -4.58 -7.22
CA SER A 13 -4.16 -5.30 -8.05
C SER A 13 -2.90 -5.61 -7.25
N ASN A 14 -2.29 -6.75 -7.52
CA ASN A 14 -1.01 -7.17 -6.94
C ASN A 14 -0.03 -7.46 -8.08
N VAL A 15 1.04 -6.68 -8.16
CA VAL A 15 2.03 -6.73 -9.24
C VAL A 15 3.37 -7.17 -8.65
N PRO A 16 3.87 -8.37 -9.01
CA PRO A 16 5.22 -8.77 -8.64
C PRO A 16 6.24 -7.82 -9.27
N GLY A 17 7.09 -7.21 -8.45
CA GLY A 17 8.24 -6.44 -8.90
C GLY A 17 9.57 -7.15 -8.60
N PRO A 18 10.70 -6.46 -8.87
CA PRO A 18 12.04 -7.03 -8.74
C PRO A 18 12.36 -7.50 -7.31
N GLU A 19 13.00 -8.67 -7.20
CA GLU A 19 13.44 -9.23 -5.91
C GLU A 19 14.76 -8.60 -5.42
N ASP A 20 15.61 -8.15 -6.34
CA ASP A 20 16.90 -7.53 -6.02
C ASP A 20 16.78 -6.02 -5.82
N THR A 21 17.65 -5.47 -4.97
CA THR A 21 17.80 -4.01 -4.86
C THR A 21 18.36 -3.46 -6.17
N LEU A 22 17.74 -2.39 -6.66
CA LEU A 22 18.10 -1.71 -7.90
C LEU A 22 18.79 -0.39 -7.62
N TYR A 23 19.61 0.05 -8.57
CA TYR A 23 20.34 1.30 -8.51
C TYR A 23 20.23 2.05 -9.84
N TYR A 24 20.23 3.37 -9.78
CA TYR A 24 20.32 4.24 -10.94
C TYR A 24 21.52 5.18 -10.74
N GLU A 25 22.57 5.04 -11.56
CA GLU A 25 23.81 5.83 -11.44
C GLU A 25 24.38 5.84 -10.01
N GLY A 26 24.39 4.67 -9.36
CA GLY A 26 24.85 4.51 -7.98
C GLY A 26 23.85 4.92 -6.89
N ALA A 27 22.72 5.55 -7.22
CA ALA A 27 21.65 5.84 -6.28
C ALA A 27 20.76 4.62 -6.05
N ARG A 28 20.58 4.21 -4.78
CA ARG A 28 19.72 3.08 -4.39
C ARG A 28 18.25 3.44 -4.59
N LEU A 29 17.49 2.55 -5.22
CA LEU A 29 16.04 2.64 -5.25
C LEU A 29 15.49 2.10 -3.92
N GLU A 30 14.83 2.97 -3.14
CA GLU A 30 14.34 2.59 -1.80
C GLU A 30 12.96 1.96 -1.82
N ALA A 31 12.08 2.43 -2.71
CA ALA A 31 10.72 1.96 -2.81
C ALA A 31 10.14 2.23 -4.20
N MET A 32 9.13 1.43 -4.57
CA MET A 32 8.37 1.58 -5.81
C MET A 32 6.88 1.67 -5.47
N TYR A 33 6.28 2.84 -5.70
CA TYR A 33 4.85 3.07 -5.45
C TYR A 33 4.09 3.18 -6.79
N PRO A 34 3.21 2.22 -7.10
CA PRO A 34 2.43 2.26 -8.32
C PRO A 34 1.36 3.35 -8.24
N VAL A 35 1.15 4.06 -9.35
CA VAL A 35 0.03 4.99 -9.54
C VAL A 35 -0.86 4.43 -10.63
N SER A 36 -2.10 4.10 -10.26
CA SER A 36 -3.06 3.43 -11.13
C SER A 36 -4.08 4.42 -11.71
N LEU A 37 -5.02 3.94 -12.50
CA LEU A 37 -6.09 4.74 -13.09
C LEU A 37 -7.40 4.51 -12.34
N ILE A 38 -8.18 5.59 -12.22
CA ILE A 38 -9.57 5.55 -11.78
C ILE A 38 -10.47 5.93 -12.96
N ALA A 39 -11.58 5.21 -13.12
CA ALA A 39 -12.56 5.44 -14.18
C ALA A 39 -13.90 5.89 -13.58
N HIS A 40 -14.80 6.43 -14.40
CA HIS A 40 -16.14 6.79 -13.94
C HIS A 40 -16.84 5.60 -13.25
N GLY A 41 -17.33 5.84 -12.04
CA GLY A 41 -17.92 4.81 -11.18
C GLY A 41 -16.95 4.17 -10.17
N GLY A 42 -15.64 4.35 -10.32
CA GLY A 42 -14.62 3.91 -9.35
C GLY A 42 -13.93 5.09 -8.68
N ALA A 43 -14.14 5.29 -7.38
CA ALA A 43 -13.51 6.38 -6.62
C ALA A 43 -12.13 6.02 -6.05
N LEU A 44 -11.80 4.73 -6.00
CA LEU A 44 -10.58 4.19 -5.38
C LEU A 44 -10.04 3.01 -6.18
N ASN A 45 -8.72 3.01 -6.37
CA ASN A 45 -7.92 1.90 -6.85
C ASN A 45 -6.77 1.66 -5.86
N ILE A 46 -6.56 0.40 -5.47
CA ILE A 46 -5.46 -0.02 -4.61
C ILE A 46 -4.53 -0.89 -5.46
N THR A 47 -3.25 -0.56 -5.52
CA THR A 47 -2.26 -1.37 -6.23
C THR A 47 -1.11 -1.70 -5.29
N CYS A 48 -0.84 -2.98 -5.12
CA CYS A 48 0.30 -3.48 -4.36
C CYS A 48 1.42 -3.86 -5.33
N LEU A 49 2.66 -3.54 -4.97
CA LEU A 49 3.84 -3.92 -5.74
C LEU A 49 4.93 -4.43 -4.81
N SER A 50 5.44 -5.63 -5.08
CA SER A 50 6.58 -6.18 -4.33
C SER A 50 7.89 -5.61 -4.86
N TYR A 51 8.82 -5.26 -3.97
CA TYR A 51 10.15 -4.78 -4.34
C TYR A 51 11.16 -5.09 -3.25
N ALA A 52 12.28 -5.74 -3.59
CA ALA A 52 13.40 -5.95 -2.67
C ALA A 52 13.00 -6.50 -1.28
N GLY A 53 12.08 -7.47 -1.24
CA GLY A 53 11.56 -8.08 -0.01
C GLY A 53 10.49 -7.26 0.74
N SER A 54 10.11 -6.10 0.21
CA SER A 54 8.99 -5.27 0.71
C SER A 54 7.75 -5.41 -0.17
N LEU A 55 6.57 -5.15 0.41
CA LEU A 55 5.32 -4.99 -0.33
C LEU A 55 4.82 -3.56 -0.17
N ASN A 56 4.82 -2.80 -1.26
CA ASN A 56 4.45 -1.38 -1.30
C ASN A 56 2.98 -1.22 -1.71
N PHE A 57 2.23 -0.38 -1.01
CA PHE A 57 0.83 -0.11 -1.28
C PHE A 57 0.64 1.28 -1.87
N GLY A 58 0.02 1.36 -3.06
CA GLY A 58 -0.40 2.58 -3.71
C GLY A 58 -1.92 2.75 -3.64
N PHE A 59 -2.38 3.91 -3.18
CA PHE A 59 -3.79 4.29 -3.15
C PHE A 59 -4.01 5.43 -4.14
N THR A 60 -4.80 5.19 -5.18
CA THR A 60 -5.19 6.23 -6.16
C THR A 60 -6.69 6.45 -6.07
N GLY A 61 -7.13 7.69 -5.94
CA GLY A 61 -8.56 7.98 -5.81
C GLY A 61 -8.97 9.41 -6.16
N CYS A 62 -10.27 9.59 -6.34
CA CYS A 62 -10.87 10.87 -6.68
C CYS A 62 -10.97 11.74 -5.43
N ARG A 63 -10.27 12.88 -5.40
CA ARG A 63 -10.23 13.77 -4.22
C ARG A 63 -11.60 14.25 -3.78
N ASP A 64 -12.48 14.56 -4.73
CA ASP A 64 -13.81 15.12 -4.44
C ASP A 64 -14.78 14.06 -3.90
N THR A 65 -14.58 12.80 -4.28
CA THR A 65 -15.44 11.68 -3.88
C THR A 65 -14.91 10.95 -2.64
N LEU A 66 -13.60 11.00 -2.38
CA LEU A 66 -12.94 10.30 -1.30
C LEU A 66 -12.08 11.27 -0.45
N PRO A 67 -12.73 12.10 0.38
CA PRO A 67 -12.01 13.03 1.24
C PRO A 67 -11.15 12.28 2.27
N SER A 68 -9.97 12.83 2.57
CA SER A 68 -9.03 12.25 3.53
C SER A 68 -8.51 10.84 3.18
N MET A 69 -8.41 10.50 1.89
CA MET A 69 -7.89 9.19 1.42
C MET A 69 -6.57 8.75 2.06
N GLN A 70 -5.68 9.67 2.41
CA GLN A 70 -4.40 9.38 3.07
C GLN A 70 -4.55 8.58 4.37
N LYS A 71 -5.72 8.64 5.03
CA LYS A 71 -6.01 7.82 6.21
C LYS A 71 -6.00 6.32 5.91
N LEU A 72 -6.29 5.91 4.67
CA LEU A 72 -6.20 4.51 4.27
C LEU A 72 -4.79 3.94 4.46
N ALA A 73 -3.75 4.73 4.23
CA ALA A 73 -2.37 4.28 4.47
C ALA A 73 -2.11 4.01 5.96
N VAL A 74 -2.62 4.89 6.84
CA VAL A 74 -2.52 4.73 8.30
C VAL A 74 -3.30 3.50 8.75
N TYR A 75 -4.57 3.38 8.35
CA TYR A 75 -5.43 2.27 8.74
C TYR A 75 -4.92 0.93 8.22
N THR A 76 -4.27 0.91 7.06
CA THR A 76 -3.63 -0.31 6.53
C THR A 76 -2.50 -0.76 7.44
N GLY A 77 -1.68 0.17 7.95
CA GLY A 77 -0.64 -0.14 8.92
C GLY A 77 -1.20 -0.62 10.25
N GLU A 78 -2.21 0.07 10.78
CA GLU A 78 -2.88 -0.30 12.03
C GLU A 78 -3.53 -1.69 11.95
N ALA A 79 -4.19 -2.01 10.84
CA ALA A 79 -4.80 -3.32 10.63
C ALA A 79 -3.74 -4.43 10.53
N LEU A 80 -2.57 -4.15 9.95
CA LEU A 80 -1.46 -5.09 9.93
C LEU A 80 -0.90 -5.32 11.34
N ASP A 81 -0.70 -4.25 12.11
CA ASP A 81 -0.26 -4.33 13.50
C ASP A 81 -1.23 -5.15 14.36
N GLU A 82 -2.54 -4.96 14.16
CA GLU A 82 -3.59 -5.76 14.81
C GLU A 82 -3.45 -7.25 14.46
N LEU A 83 -3.32 -7.59 13.18
CA LEU A 83 -3.11 -8.96 12.72
C LEU A 83 -1.82 -9.58 13.29
N GLU A 84 -0.72 -8.83 13.30
CA GLU A 84 0.54 -9.28 13.90
C GLU A 84 0.37 -9.61 15.38
N SER A 85 -0.39 -8.80 16.13
CA SER A 85 -0.60 -9.00 17.56
C SER A 85 -1.37 -10.28 17.91
N LEU A 86 -2.20 -10.76 16.99
CA LEU A 86 -3.02 -11.96 17.15
C LEU A 86 -2.29 -13.24 16.75
N ILE A 87 -1.32 -13.15 15.83
CA ILE A 87 -0.71 -14.32 15.18
C ILE A 87 0.75 -14.51 15.60
N LEU A 88 1.48 -13.44 15.88
CA LEU A 88 2.89 -13.50 16.22
C LEU A 88 3.10 -13.58 17.75
N PRO A 89 4.15 -14.29 18.20
CA PRO A 89 4.54 -14.25 19.60
C PRO A 89 4.92 -12.81 20.00
N PRO A 90 4.72 -12.43 21.27
CA PRO A 90 4.99 -11.07 21.73
C PRO A 90 6.43 -10.66 21.43
N LYS A 91 6.61 -9.53 20.72
CA LYS A 91 7.93 -8.96 20.40
C LYS A 91 8.71 -8.75 21.71
N LYS A 92 9.88 -9.40 21.86
CA LYS A 92 10.77 -9.19 23.00
C LYS A 92 11.10 -7.70 23.08
N LYS A 93 10.76 -7.05 24.20
CA LYS A 93 11.15 -5.65 24.45
C LYS A 93 12.67 -5.56 24.36
N ARG A 94 13.18 -4.78 23.40
CA ARG A 94 14.61 -4.44 23.36
C ARG A 94 14.94 -3.75 24.69
N ALA A 95 15.88 -4.32 25.44
CA ALA A 95 16.37 -3.70 26.66
C ALA A 95 16.91 -2.31 26.31
N ARG A 96 16.41 -1.26 26.99
CA ARG A 96 17.00 0.07 26.89
C ARG A 96 18.44 -0.04 27.37
N THR A 97 19.41 0.10 26.45
CA THR A 97 20.79 0.36 26.82
C THR A 97 20.79 1.65 27.62
N ARG A 98 20.96 1.55 28.95
CA ARG A 98 21.25 2.70 29.80
C ARG A 98 22.61 3.24 29.34
N LYS A 99 22.63 4.50 28.88
CA LYS A 99 23.86 5.32 28.90
C LYS A 99 24.05 5.84 30.31
#